data_AF-A0A2V5T7D4-F1
#
_entry.id   AF-A0A2V5T7D4-F1
#
_cell.length_a   1.000
_cell.length_b   1.000
_cell.length_c   1.000
_cell.angle_alpha   90.00
_cell.angle_beta   90.00
_cell.angle_gamma   90.00
#
_symmetry.space_group_name_H-M   'P 1'
#
loop_
_entity.id
_entity.type
_entity.pdbx_description
1 polymer ?
#
loop_
_entity_poly.entity_id
_entity_poly.type
_entity_poly.pdbx_seq_one_letter_code
_entity_poly.pdbx_strand_id
1 'polypeptide(L)' 'MGYRRKDAGARSLSMPRSAVGERRRILIVDDDWDSTHVIKILLEKIGRYLVLEEHDATKAHQSARIFRPDLILLDIVMPE' A
#
# COMPACT_ATOMS: atom_id res chain seq x y z
N MET A 1 -44.16 -6.93 29.82
CA MET A 1 -43.57 -7.56 28.61
C MET A 1 -42.24 -6.87 28.34
N GLY A 2 -41.14 -7.40 28.87
CA GLY A 2 -39.81 -6.80 28.72
C GLY A 2 -39.11 -7.33 27.48
N TYR A 3 -38.48 -6.45 26.70
CA TYR A 3 -37.46 -6.86 25.74
C TYR A 3 -36.13 -6.20 26.09
N ARG A 4 -35.17 -7.10 26.31
CA ARG A 4 -33.82 -6.95 26.83
C ARG A 4 -32.91 -6.36 25.73
N ARG A 5 -32.06 -5.41 26.11
CA ARG A 5 -30.97 -4.91 25.27
C ARG A 5 -30.07 -6.05 24.79
N LYS A 6 -29.58 -5.96 23.56
CA LYS A 6 -28.26 -6.47 23.19
C LYS A 6 -27.53 -5.38 22.39
N ASP A 7 -26.54 -4.82 23.05
CA ASP A 7 -25.47 -4.06 22.44
C ASP A 7 -24.67 -4.99 21.51
N ALA A 8 -24.35 -4.55 20.29
CA ALA A 8 -23.34 -5.21 19.47
C ALA A 8 -22.73 -4.22 18.46
N GLY A 9 -21.66 -3.57 18.90
CA GLY A 9 -20.50 -3.26 18.08
C GLY A 9 -20.71 -2.27 16.95
N ALA A 10 -20.54 -0.98 17.26
CA ALA A 10 -20.07 -0.03 16.27
C ALA A 10 -18.72 -0.53 15.72
N ARG A 11 -18.73 -1.21 14.57
CA ARG A 11 -17.53 -1.35 13.74
C ARG A 11 -17.22 0.05 13.22
N SER A 12 -16.45 0.80 14.02
CA SER A 12 -15.75 1.97 13.53
C SER A 12 -14.92 1.50 12.34
N LEU A 13 -15.37 1.83 11.11
CA LEU A 13 -14.44 1.94 10.01
C LEU A 13 -13.49 3.06 10.43
N SER A 14 -12.36 2.68 11.05
CA SER A 14 -11.27 3.60 11.31
C SER A 14 -10.82 4.10 9.94
N MET A 15 -11.29 5.29 9.55
CA MET A 15 -10.72 6.00 8.43
C MET A 15 -9.21 6.14 8.72
N PRO A 16 -8.33 5.61 7.87
CA PRO A 16 -6.90 5.63 8.18
C PRO A 16 -6.44 7.08 8.17
N ARG A 17 -6.12 7.57 9.37
CA ARG A 17 -5.40 8.81 9.70
C ARG A 17 -5.18 9.73 8.50
N SER A 18 -5.99 10.78 8.37
CA SER A 18 -5.53 12.00 7.73
C SER A 18 -4.51 12.67 8.66
N ALA A 19 -3.32 12.08 8.75
CA ALA A 19 -2.19 12.76 9.34
C ALA A 19 -1.65 13.70 8.28
N VAL A 20 -1.93 14.99 8.45
CA VAL A 20 -1.18 16.04 7.76
C VAL A 20 0.30 15.82 8.13
N GLY A 21 1.08 15.16 7.26
CA GLY A 21 2.52 14.95 7.44
C GLY A 21 3.11 13.61 6.98
N GLU A 22 2.36 12.51 6.92
CA GLU A 22 2.92 11.20 6.51
C GLU A 22 2.63 10.90 5.03
N ARG A 23 3.70 10.72 4.23
CA ARG A 23 3.58 10.21 2.86
C ARG A 23 3.08 8.77 2.91
N ARG A 24 2.03 8.46 2.14
CA ARG A 24 1.53 7.09 1.95
C ARG A 24 2.57 6.27 1.21
N ARG A 25 2.86 5.07 1.69
CA ARG A 25 3.92 4.21 1.14
C ARG A 25 3.35 3.25 0.12
N ILE A 26 3.89 3.26 -1.09
CA ILE A 26 3.49 2.37 -2.18
C ILE A 26 4.69 1.52 -2.57
N LEU A 27 4.52 0.21 -2.59
CA LEU A 27 5.50 -0.72 -3.16
C LEU A 27 5.01 -1.15 -4.55
N ILE A 28 5.88 -1.03 -5.55
CA ILE A 28 5.65 -1.54 -6.90
C ILE A 28 6.54 -2.75 -7.09
N VAL A 29 5.96 -3.87 -7.52
CA VAL A 29 6.66 -5.13 -7.82
C VAL A 29 6.40 -5.46 -9.28
N ASP A 30 7.41 -5.28 -10.13
CA ASP A 30 7.35 -5.41 -11.59
C ASP A 30 8.79 -5.41 -12.13
N ASP A 31 9.14 -6.30 -13.07
CA ASP A 31 10.49 -6.40 -13.65
C ASP A 31 10.78 -5.36 -14.74
N ASP A 32 9.76 -4.66 -15.25
CA ASP A 32 9.92 -3.56 -16.20
C ASP A 32 10.32 -2.25 -15.48
N TRP A 33 11.62 -1.97 -15.50
CA TRP A 33 12.24 -0.78 -14.94
C TRP A 33 11.66 0.54 -15.47
N ASP A 34 11.33 0.61 -16.76
CA ASP A 34 10.82 1.84 -17.35
C ASP A 34 9.40 2.12 -16.84
N SER A 35 8.58 1.07 -16.75
CA SER A 35 7.22 1.14 -16.23
C SER A 35 7.18 1.57 -14.77
N THR A 36 7.94 0.93 -13.87
CA THR A 36 7.93 1.31 -12.45
C THR A 36 8.44 2.74 -12.23
N HIS A 37 9.47 3.15 -13.00
CA HIS A 37 10.12 4.44 -12.82
C HIS A 37 9.18 5.58 -13.17
N VAL A 38 8.44 5.44 -14.28
CA VAL A 38 7.39 6.39 -14.67
C VAL A 38 6.30 6.47 -13.60
N ILE A 39 5.82 5.33 -13.09
CA ILE A 39 4.76 5.28 -12.07
C ILE A 39 5.24 5.97 -10.78
N LYS A 40 6.46 5.69 -10.33
CA LYS A 40 7.07 6.35 -9.17
C LYS A 40 7.12 7.86 -9.33
N ILE A 41 7.66 8.36 -10.45
CA ILE A 41 7.74 9.80 -10.70
C ILE A 41 6.36 10.43 -10.65
N LEU A 42 5.35 9.81 -11.26
CA LEU A 42 3.97 10.33 -11.29
C LEU A 42 3.36 10.37 -9.89
N LEU A 43 3.50 9.30 -9.11
CA LEU A 43 2.99 9.23 -7.74
C LEU A 43 3.69 10.22 -6.81
N GLU A 44 5.03 10.27 -6.84
CA GLU A 44 5.80 11.17 -5.97
C GLU A 44 5.57 12.65 -6.32
N LYS A 45 5.34 13.00 -7.60
CA LYS A 45 4.97 14.36 -8.04
C LYS A 45 3.65 14.85 -7.44
N ILE A 46 2.71 13.96 -7.09
CA ILE A 46 1.45 14.33 -6.42
C ILE A 46 1.72 14.80 -4.96
N GLY A 47 2.93 14.54 -4.44
CA GLY A 47 3.42 15.08 -3.16
C GLY A 47 2.91 14.37 -1.91
N ARG A 48 2.18 13.26 -2.07
CA ARG A 48 1.59 12.50 -0.94
C ARG A 48 2.07 11.06 -0.84
N TYR A 49 2.90 10.62 -1.77
CA TYR A 49 3.35 9.24 -1.86
C TYR A 49 4.86 9.13 -1.68
N LEU A 50 5.29 8.05 -1.04
CA LEU A 50 6.66 7.57 -1.02
C LEU A 50 6.66 6.22 -1.71
N VAL A 51 7.43 6.07 -2.79
CA VAL A 51 7.35 4.88 -3.64
C VAL A 51 8.65 4.10 -3.60
N LEU A 52 8.54 2.79 -3.35
CA LEU A 52 9.62 1.82 -3.49
C LEU A 52 9.34 0.92 -4.70
N GLU A 53 10.37 0.66 -5.47
CA GLU A 53 10.34 -0.23 -6.64
C GLU A 53 11.09 -1.51 -6.26
N GLU A 54 10.54 -2.67 -6.63
CA GLU A 54 11.16 -3.98 -6.52
C GLU A 54 11.02 -4.70 -7.85
N HIS A 55 12.14 -5.17 -8.39
CA HIS A 55 12.23 -5.79 -9.71
C HIS A 55 12.47 -7.29 -9.64
N ASP A 56 12.65 -7.81 -8.42
CA ASP A 56 12.92 -9.21 -8.16
C ASP A 56 11.78 -9.79 -7.31
N ALA A 57 10.99 -10.68 -7.91
CA ALA A 57 9.86 -11.32 -7.25
C ALA A 57 10.27 -12.06 -5.96
N THR A 58 11.51 -12.58 -5.90
CA THR A 58 12.04 -13.29 -4.72
C THR A 58 12.27 -12.35 -3.54
N LYS A 59 12.50 -11.06 -3.80
CA LYS A 59 12.72 -10.02 -2.77
C LYS A 59 11.44 -9.29 -2.35
N ALA A 60 10.38 -9.34 -3.16
CA ALA A 60 9.11 -8.64 -2.93
C ALA A 60 8.54 -8.81 -1.51
N HIS A 61 8.52 -10.04 -0.98
CA HIS A 61 8.03 -10.29 0.38
C HIS A 61 8.88 -9.59 1.45
N GLN A 62 10.20 -9.63 1.31
CA GLN A 62 11.12 -8.96 2.23
C GLN A 62 10.99 -7.44 2.14
N SER A 63 10.93 -6.91 0.91
CA SER A 63 10.73 -5.49 0.62
C SER A 63 9.43 -4.99 1.24
N ALA A 64 8.33 -5.72 1.13
CA ALA A 64 7.07 -5.40 1.79
C ALA A 64 7.17 -5.40 3.33
N ARG A 65 7.87 -6.37 3.93
CA ARG A 65 8.03 -6.43 5.39
C ARG A 65 8.86 -5.28 5.96
N ILE A 66 9.91 -4.86 5.25
CA ILE A 66 10.80 -3.77 5.68
C ILE A 66 10.14 -2.42 5.41
N PHE A 67 9.64 -2.21 4.19
CA PHE A 67 9.08 -0.93 3.76
C PHE A 67 7.70 -0.65 4.37
N ARG A 68 6.97 -1.71 4.77
CA ARG A 68 5.62 -1.65 5.37
C ARG A 68 4.65 -0.81 4.53
N PRO A 69 4.46 -1.12 3.24
CA PRO A 69 3.61 -0.32 2.34
C PRO A 69 2.16 -0.27 2.82
N ASP A 70 1.47 0.82 2.49
CA ASP A 70 0.02 0.97 2.65
C ASP A 70 -0.74 0.37 1.44
N LEU A 71 -0.07 0.27 0.28
CA LEU A 71 -0.57 -0.31 -0.96
C LEU A 71 0.58 -1.01 -1.70
N ILE A 72 0.29 -2.16 -2.32
CA ILE A 72 1.21 -2.86 -3.22
C ILE A 72 0.59 -2.87 -4.62
N LEU A 73 1.34 -2.43 -5.63
CA LEU A 73 1.07 -2.67 -7.03
C LEU A 73 1.95 -3.86 -7.45
N LEU A 74 1.33 -4.93 -7.93
CA LEU A 74 2.01 -6.20 -8.21
C LEU A 74 1.69 -6.62 -9.64
N ASP A 75 2.73 -6.79 -10.46
CA ASP A 75 2.62 -7.60 -11.66
C ASP A 75 2.59 -9.09 -11.27
N ILE A 76 1.62 -9.80 -11.83
CA ILE A 76 1.43 -11.23 -11.62
C ILE A 76 2.20 -12.06 -12.66
N VAL A 77 2.62 -11.46 -13.78
CA VAL A 77 3.37 -12.11 -14.86
C VAL A 77 4.77 -11.51 -14.94
N MET A 78 5.57 -11.78 -13.91
CA MET A 78 7.02 -11.53 -13.99
C MET A 78 7.74 -12.80 -14.48
N PRO A 79 8.75 -12.67 -15.36
CA PRO A 79 9.73 -13.73 -15.59
C PRO A 79 10.42 -14.17 -14.28
N GLU A 80 10.96 -15.40 -14.26
CA GLU A 80 11.80 -15.87 -13.14
C GLU A 80 13.15 -15.13 -13.06
#